data_AF-A0A7C2W7H6-F1
#
_entry.id   AF-A0A7C2W7H6-F1
#
_cell.length_a   1.000
_cell.length_b   1.000
_cell.length_c   1.000
_cell.angle_alpha   90.00
_cell.angle_beta   90.00
_cell.angle_gamma   90.00
#
_symmetry.space_group_name_H-M   'P 1'
#
loop_
_entity.id
_entity.type
_entity.pdbx_description
1 polymer ?
#
loop_
_entity_poly.entity_id
_entity_poly.type
_entity_poly.pdbx_seq_one_letter_code
_entity_poly.pdbx_strand_id
1 'polypeptide(L)'
;MNGIIEMIRGGLEQIINAGWLMAVIGVYSMISHAVILERAINLRRSKLIPAQFIARIYNVLERGSPEIAIALCDKRPGPLTNIIKAGIIHRHYDEERLKKVVHFAVLQERPKIERYLSLLGVIPPLATYTGLLGTVIGMIRSFGALGMMDISIDAEVNMAKGISQSLMTTAAGLVVALPAFIA
;
A
#
# COMPACT_ATOMS: atom_id res chain seq x y z
N MET A 1 -0.66 -28.57 -17.26
CA MET A 1 -0.33 -27.23 -17.80
C MET A 1 -1.52 -26.57 -18.51
N ASN A 2 -2.31 -27.31 -19.32
CA ASN A 2 -3.50 -26.77 -20.01
C ASN A 2 -4.61 -26.27 -19.08
N GLY A 3 -4.84 -26.91 -17.93
CA GLY A 3 -5.89 -26.49 -16.98
C GLY A 3 -5.65 -25.13 -16.31
N ILE A 4 -4.39 -24.74 -16.08
CA ILE A 4 -4.05 -23.43 -15.51
C ILE A 4 -4.27 -22.33 -16.56
N ILE A 5 -3.94 -22.60 -17.82
CA ILE A 5 -4.14 -21.66 -18.93
C ILE A 5 -5.63 -21.44 -19.20
N GLU A 6 -6.44 -22.51 -19.19
CA GLU A 6 -7.91 -22.43 -19.29
C GLU A 6 -8.53 -21.65 -18.13
N MET A 7 -8.06 -21.86 -16.89
CA MET A 7 -8.52 -21.12 -15.72
C MET A 7 -8.19 -19.62 -15.82
N ILE A 8 -6.97 -19.30 -16.27
CA ILE A 8 -6.55 -17.90 -16.50
C ILE A 8 -7.38 -17.27 -17.61
N ARG A 9 -7.63 -17.98 -18.71
CA ARG A 9 -8.43 -17.49 -19.85
C ARG A 9 -9.88 -17.22 -19.44
N GLY A 10 -10.51 -18.15 -18.73
CA GLY A 10 -11.87 -17.98 -18.21
C GLY A 10 -11.99 -16.82 -17.22
N GLY A 11 -10.99 -16.65 -16.34
CA GLY A 11 -10.92 -15.50 -15.44
C GLY A 11 -10.76 -14.18 -16.20
N LEU A 12 -9.93 -14.14 -17.24
CA LEU A 12 -9.71 -12.95 -18.06
C LEU A 12 -11.00 -12.53 -18.80
N GLU A 13 -11.73 -13.49 -19.36
CA GLU A 13 -13.00 -13.24 -20.04
C GLU A 13 -14.06 -12.70 -19.05
N GLN A 14 -14.12 -13.21 -17.83
CA GLN A 14 -14.99 -12.69 -16.77
C GLN A 14 -14.64 -11.25 -16.38
N ILE A 15 -13.35 -10.92 -16.28
CA ILE A 15 -12.86 -9.58 -15.96
C ILE A 15 -13.22 -8.57 -17.07
N ILE A 16 -13.03 -8.95 -18.33
CA ILE A 16 -13.36 -8.11 -19.49
C ILE A 16 -14.87 -7.83 -19.53
N ASN A 17 -15.69 -8.85 -19.26
CA ASN A 17 -17.14 -8.72 -19.27
C ASN A 17 -17.68 -7.89 -18.10
N ALA A 18 -16.96 -7.85 -16.96
CA ALA A 18 -17.37 -7.17 -15.73
C ALA A 18 -17.37 -5.62 -15.81
N GLY A 19 -16.98 -5.04 -16.93
CA GLY A 19 -17.21 -3.63 -17.26
C GLY A 19 -16.15 -2.67 -16.70
N TRP A 20 -16.38 -1.36 -16.87
CA TRP A 20 -15.37 -0.32 -16.61
C TRP A 20 -14.90 -0.26 -15.14
N LEU A 21 -15.72 -0.67 -14.17
CA LEU A 21 -15.35 -0.71 -12.76
C LEU A 21 -14.21 -1.70 -12.47
N MET A 22 -14.13 -2.80 -13.24
CA MET A 22 -13.01 -3.74 -13.11
C MET A 22 -11.69 -3.12 -13.56
N ALA A 23 -11.71 -2.25 -14.57
CA ALA A 23 -10.52 -1.51 -14.98
C ALA A 23 -10.04 -0.59 -13.84
N VAL A 24 -10.96 0.08 -13.14
CA VAL A 24 -10.65 0.91 -11.97
C VAL A 24 -10.03 0.08 -10.83
N ILE A 25 -10.60 -1.08 -10.51
CA ILE A 25 -10.03 -2.02 -9.52
C ILE A 25 -8.65 -2.51 -9.96
N GLY A 26 -8.45 -2.76 -11.26
CA GLY A 26 -7.15 -3.10 -11.84
C GLY A 26 -6.09 -2.02 -11.61
N VAL A 27 -6.45 -0.75 -11.75
CA VAL A 27 -5.55 0.39 -11.45
C VAL A 27 -5.18 0.41 -9.96
N TYR A 28 -6.15 0.23 -9.07
CA TYR A 28 -5.86 0.13 -7.63
C TYR A 28 -4.92 -1.03 -7.30
N SER A 29 -5.10 -2.18 -7.95
CA SER A 29 -4.22 -3.34 -7.79
C SER A 29 -2.79 -3.03 -8.21
N MET A 30 -2.61 -2.42 -9.37
CA MET A 30 -1.29 -2.08 -9.90
C MET A 30 -0.56 -1.08 -9.00
N ILE A 31 -1.25 -0.02 -8.55
CA ILE A 31 -0.67 0.99 -7.65
C ILE A 31 -0.32 0.35 -6.30
N SER A 32 -1.23 -0.43 -5.72
CA SER A 32 -1.02 -1.08 -4.44
C SER A 32 0.21 -1.99 -4.47
N HIS A 33 0.28 -2.93 -5.43
CA HIS A 33 1.41 -3.86 -5.52
C HIS A 33 2.74 -3.14 -5.78
N ALA A 34 2.75 -2.08 -6.60
CA ALA A 34 3.95 -1.28 -6.83
C ALA A 34 4.46 -0.64 -5.51
N VAL A 35 3.56 -0.05 -4.71
CA VAL A 35 3.92 0.55 -3.42
C VAL A 35 4.36 -0.52 -2.41
N ILE A 36 3.65 -1.66 -2.33
CA ILE A 36 4.01 -2.78 -1.46
C ILE A 36 5.43 -3.26 -1.76
N LEU A 37 5.77 -3.49 -3.03
CA LEU A 37 7.08 -3.98 -3.43
C LEU A 37 8.19 -2.94 -3.16
N GLU A 38 7.95 -1.68 -3.51
CA GLU A 38 8.88 -0.58 -3.25
C GLU A 38 9.19 -0.47 -1.75
N ARG A 39 8.16 -0.53 -0.90
CA ARG A 39 8.31 -0.44 0.55
C ARG A 39 8.89 -1.69 1.17
N ALA A 40 8.50 -2.89 0.75
CA ALA A 40 9.06 -4.15 1.23
C ALA A 40 10.58 -4.27 0.97
N ILE A 41 11.09 -3.54 -0.03
CA ILE A 41 12.52 -3.47 -0.33
C ILE A 41 13.19 -2.29 0.41
N ASN A 42 12.59 -1.11 0.43
CA ASN A 42 13.21 0.11 0.96
C ASN A 42 13.07 0.29 2.48
N LEU A 43 12.04 -0.28 3.11
CA LEU A 43 11.85 -0.26 4.57
C LEU A 43 12.54 -1.42 5.30
N ARG A 44 13.33 -2.24 4.60
CA ARG A 44 14.09 -3.32 5.23
C ARG A 44 15.00 -2.76 6.31
N ARG A 45 14.95 -3.35 7.52
CA ARG A 45 15.81 -2.95 8.66
C ARG A 45 17.29 -2.90 8.28
N SER A 46 17.78 -3.80 7.44
CA SER A 46 19.18 -3.79 6.98
C SER A 46 19.56 -2.54 6.16
N LYS A 47 18.61 -1.90 5.48
CA LYS A 47 18.83 -0.63 4.75
C LYS A 47 18.67 0.58 5.66
N LEU A 48 17.62 0.61 6.50
CA LEU A 48 17.28 1.77 7.34
C LEU A 48 18.07 1.84 8.65
N ILE A 49 18.36 0.69 9.27
CA ILE A 49 18.99 0.55 10.59
C ILE A 49 20.13 -0.48 10.50
N PRO A 50 21.25 -0.15 9.82
CA PRO A 50 22.39 -1.04 9.76
C PRO A 50 23.06 -1.15 11.13
N ALA A 51 22.89 -2.29 11.82
CA ALA A 51 23.39 -2.51 13.18
C ALA A 51 24.89 -2.21 13.33
N GLN A 52 25.70 -2.64 12.35
CA GLN A 52 27.15 -2.39 12.33
C GLN A 52 27.48 -0.89 12.27
N PHE A 53 26.65 -0.10 11.59
CA PHE A 53 26.85 1.35 11.49
C PHE A 53 26.54 2.06 12.79
N ILE A 54 25.47 1.65 13.49
CA ILE A 54 25.11 2.20 14.82
C ILE A 54 26.20 1.88 15.83
N ALA A 55 26.67 0.63 15.87
CA ALA A 55 27.77 0.22 16.74
C ALA A 55 29.04 1.04 16.46
N ARG A 56 29.33 1.32 15.19
CA ARG A 56 30.47 2.17 14.80
C ARG A 56 30.32 3.61 15.28
N ILE A 57 29.15 4.22 15.17
CA ILE A 57 28.89 5.57 15.70
C ILE A 57 29.07 5.59 17.22
N TYR A 58 28.48 4.61 17.92
CA TYR A 58 28.57 4.51 19.37
C TYR A 58 30.04 4.43 19.85
N ASN A 59 30.84 3.56 19.23
CA ASN A 59 32.26 3.42 19.55
C ASN A 59 33.08 4.71 19.30
N VAL A 60 32.70 5.51 18.30
CA VAL A 60 33.37 6.79 18.00
C VAL A 60 32.98 7.86 19.03
N LEU A 61 31.74 7.85 19.50
CA LEU A 61 31.27 8.74 20.55
C LEU A 61 31.90 8.43 21.91
N GLU A 62 32.04 7.14 22.26
CA GLU A 62 32.75 6.73 23.49
C GLU A 62 34.23 7.15 23.49
N ARG A 63 34.86 7.21 22.32
CA ARG A 63 36.24 7.70 22.15
C ARG A 63 36.35 9.22 22.21
N GLY A 64 35.25 9.94 22.45
CA GLY A 64 35.24 11.40 22.58
C GLY A 64 35.46 12.15 21.27
N SER A 65 35.17 11.54 20.11
CA SER A 65 35.38 12.15 18.78
C SER A 65 34.06 12.40 18.02
N PRO A 66 33.20 13.33 18.49
CA PRO A 66 31.88 13.57 17.90
C PRO A 66 31.94 14.14 16.48
N GLU A 67 33.01 14.84 16.11
CA GLU A 67 33.22 15.36 14.74
C GLU A 67 33.33 14.20 13.74
N ILE A 68 33.98 13.10 14.13
CA ILE A 68 34.08 11.88 13.31
C ILE A 68 32.71 11.22 13.20
N ALA A 69 31.92 11.21 14.27
CA ALA A 69 30.57 10.64 14.25
C ALA A 69 29.63 11.44 13.31
N ILE A 70 29.73 12.77 13.30
CA ILE A 70 29.02 13.63 12.35
C ILE A 70 29.46 13.33 10.91
N ALA A 71 30.77 13.25 10.65
CA ALA A 71 31.30 12.92 9.33
C ALA A 71 30.84 11.53 8.83
N LEU A 72 30.70 10.55 9.73
CA LEU A 72 30.13 9.24 9.41
C LEU A 72 28.65 9.33 9.02
N CYS A 73 27.87 10.17 9.69
CA CYS A 73 26.47 10.44 9.33
C CYS A 73 26.37 11.10 7.96
N ASP A 74 27.26 12.05 7.65
CA ASP A 74 27.27 12.77 6.36
C ASP A 74 27.67 11.88 5.18
N LYS A 75 28.49 10.85 5.42
CA LYS A 75 28.83 9.85 4.38
C LYS A 75 27.66 8.96 3.95
N ARG A 76 26.59 8.86 4.76
CA ARG A 76 25.44 8.01 4.47
C ARG A 76 24.15 8.75 4.84
N PRO A 77 23.73 9.74 4.03
CA PRO A 77 22.53 10.51 4.33
C PRO A 77 21.29 9.62 4.35
N GLY A 78 20.51 9.72 5.42
CA GLY A 78 19.25 9.00 5.58
C GLY A 78 18.50 9.43 6.84
N PRO A 79 17.25 8.99 7.01
CA PRO A 79 16.41 9.38 8.15
C PRO A 79 17.10 9.14 9.51
N LEU A 80 17.68 7.95 9.69
CA LEU A 80 18.35 7.58 10.92
C LEU A 80 19.62 8.42 11.17
N THR A 81 20.43 8.66 10.15
CA THR A 81 21.68 9.43 10.30
C THR A 81 21.40 10.90 10.59
N ASN A 82 20.32 11.46 10.04
CA ASN A 82 19.87 12.82 10.33
C ASN A 82 19.42 12.95 11.79
N ILE A 83 18.67 11.98 12.31
CA ILE A 83 18.24 11.94 13.71
C ILE A 83 19.45 11.82 14.65
N ILE A 84 20.37 10.89 14.37
CA ILE A 84 21.59 10.70 15.16
C ILE A 84 22.46 11.97 15.13
N LYS A 85 22.66 12.58 13.96
CA LYS A 85 23.42 13.82 13.79
C LYS A 85 22.81 14.96 14.60
N ALA A 86 21.48 15.12 14.58
CA ALA A 86 20.79 16.13 15.38
C ALA A 86 21.06 15.96 16.90
N GLY A 87 21.09 14.71 17.39
CA GLY A 87 21.46 14.40 18.76
C GLY A 87 22.92 14.73 19.09
N ILE A 88 23.87 14.39 18.20
CA ILE A 88 25.31 14.64 18.43
C ILE A 88 25.63 16.15 18.43
N ILE A 89 25.00 16.92 17.53
CA ILE A 89 25.20 18.38 17.45
C ILE A 89 24.74 19.06 18.74
N HIS A 90 23.63 18.60 19.32
CA HIS A 90 23.03 19.19 20.52
C HIS A 90 23.42 18.46 21.81
N ARG A 91 24.50 17.66 21.80
CA ARG A 91 24.93 16.84 22.95
C ARG A 91 25.18 17.60 24.25
N HIS A 92 25.37 18.92 24.16
CA HIS A 92 25.63 19.81 25.29
C HIS A 92 24.35 20.23 26.04
N TYR A 93 23.18 19.90 25.51
CA TYR A 93 21.91 20.19 26.17
C TYR A 93 21.66 19.26 27.34
N ASP A 94 20.87 19.74 28.31
CA ASP A 94 20.29 18.88 29.33
C ASP A 94 19.43 17.78 28.69
N GLU A 95 19.23 16.70 29.44
CA GLU A 95 18.55 15.50 28.95
C GLU A 95 17.15 15.79 28.40
N GLU A 96 16.39 16.70 29.03
CA GLU A 96 15.03 17.01 28.60
C GLU A 96 15.02 17.75 27.26
N ARG A 97 15.90 18.75 27.10
CA ARG A 97 16.06 19.47 25.83
C ARG A 97 16.60 18.54 24.74
N LEU A 98 17.55 17.67 25.04
CA LEU A 98 18.09 16.73 24.06
C LEU A 98 17.02 15.76 23.55
N LYS A 99 16.19 15.21 24.45
CA LYS A 99 15.04 14.36 24.08
C LYS A 99 14.08 15.11 23.16
N LYS A 100 13.78 16.38 23.44
CA LYS A 100 12.94 17.22 22.57
C LYS A 100 13.54 17.39 21.18
N VAL A 101 14.84 17.72 21.08
CA VAL A 101 15.54 17.88 19.79
C VAL A 101 15.47 16.60 18.97
N VAL A 102 15.79 15.44 19.57
CA VAL A 102 15.74 14.15 18.90
C VAL A 102 14.29 13.83 18.46
N HIS A 103 13.30 14.12 19.31
CA HIS A 103 11.90 13.92 18.97
C HIS A 103 11.45 14.78 17.79
N PHE A 104 11.84 16.06 17.73
CA PHE A 104 11.56 16.91 16.58
C PHE A 104 12.23 16.41 15.30
N ALA A 105 13.48 15.95 15.38
CA ALA A 105 14.17 15.34 14.24
C ALA A 105 13.43 14.08 13.74
N VAL A 106 12.91 13.24 14.65
CA VAL A 106 12.06 12.10 14.29
C VAL A 106 10.80 12.58 13.56
N LEU A 107 10.09 13.58 14.10
CA LEU A 107 8.88 14.11 13.46
C LEU A 107 9.16 14.71 12.06
N GLN A 108 10.32 15.31 11.87
CA GLN A 108 10.73 15.86 10.57
C GLN A 108 11.07 14.77 9.54
N GLU A 109 11.66 13.66 9.98
CA GLU A 109 12.07 12.56 9.10
C GLU A 109 10.95 11.54 8.85
N ARG A 110 9.99 11.39 9.77
CA ARG A 110 8.85 10.46 9.68
C ARG A 110 8.08 10.56 8.36
N PRO A 111 7.65 11.75 7.88
CA PRO A 111 6.91 11.87 6.63
C PRO A 111 7.66 11.34 5.41
N LYS A 112 9.00 11.39 5.40
CA LYS A 112 9.81 10.87 4.29
C LYS A 112 9.76 9.34 4.22
N ILE A 113 9.65 8.69 5.39
CA ILE A 113 9.48 7.24 5.48
C ILE A 113 8.01 6.87 5.17
N GLU A 114 7.05 7.66 5.67
CA GLU A 114 5.61 7.38 5.61
C GLU A 114 4.94 7.78 4.27
N ARG A 115 5.58 8.57 3.39
CA ARG A 115 4.94 9.21 2.21
C ARG A 115 4.07 8.30 1.31
N TYR A 116 4.42 7.03 1.15
CA TYR A 116 3.61 6.11 0.31
C TYR A 116 2.72 5.15 1.14
N LEU A 117 2.90 5.09 2.47
CA LEU A 117 2.00 4.35 3.37
C LEU A 117 0.60 5.00 3.42
N SER A 118 0.51 6.31 3.26
CA SER A 118 -0.80 6.99 3.19
C SER A 118 -1.65 6.50 2.02
N LEU A 119 -1.04 6.12 0.89
CA LEU A 119 -1.76 5.53 -0.25
C LEU A 119 -2.31 4.14 0.08
N LEU A 120 -1.51 3.31 0.76
CA LEU A 120 -1.93 2.00 1.26
C LEU A 120 -3.07 2.10 2.28
N GLY A 121 -3.20 3.22 2.99
CA GLY A 121 -4.34 3.48 3.87
C GLY A 121 -5.65 3.77 3.14
N VAL A 122 -5.60 4.35 1.94
CA VAL A 122 -6.79 4.82 1.21
C VAL A 122 -7.23 3.83 0.12
N ILE A 123 -6.32 3.07 -0.48
CA ILE A 123 -6.64 2.11 -1.54
C ILE A 123 -7.60 0.98 -1.08
N PRO A 124 -7.42 0.31 0.07
CA PRO A 124 -8.30 -0.77 0.50
C PRO A 124 -9.78 -0.38 0.61
N PRO A 125 -10.17 0.70 1.30
CA PRO A 125 -11.57 1.11 1.34
C PRO A 125 -12.08 1.53 -0.05
N LEU A 126 -11.27 2.22 -0.87
CA LEU A 126 -11.68 2.59 -2.22
C LEU A 126 -11.94 1.37 -3.12
N ALA A 127 -11.06 0.37 -3.10
CA ALA A 127 -11.24 -0.87 -3.86
C ALA A 127 -12.50 -1.63 -3.41
N THR A 128 -12.72 -1.71 -2.09
CA THR A 128 -13.93 -2.34 -1.50
C THR A 128 -15.20 -1.61 -1.93
N TYR A 129 -15.23 -0.28 -1.81
CA TYR A 129 -16.39 0.52 -2.20
C TYR A 129 -16.66 0.48 -3.70
N THR A 130 -15.61 0.43 -4.52
CA THR A 130 -15.75 0.26 -5.98
C THR A 130 -16.33 -1.11 -6.31
N GLY A 131 -15.92 -2.16 -5.60
CA GLY A 131 -16.50 -3.50 -5.71
C GLY A 131 -17.98 -3.55 -5.33
N LEU A 132 -18.35 -2.90 -4.22
CA LEU A 132 -19.75 -2.78 -3.77
C LEU A 132 -20.59 -1.93 -4.74
N LEU A 133 -20.03 -0.86 -5.31
CA LEU A 133 -20.70 -0.08 -6.34
C LEU A 133 -21.02 -0.95 -7.57
N GLY A 134 -20.11 -1.86 -7.93
CA GLY A 134 -20.34 -2.86 -8.98
C GLY A 134 -21.57 -3.72 -8.73
N THR A 135 -21.78 -4.16 -7.49
CA THR A 135 -23.00 -4.93 -7.16
C THR A 135 -24.27 -4.14 -7.26
N VAL A 136 -24.27 -2.90 -6.77
CA VAL A 136 -25.43 -2.01 -6.87
C VAL A 136 -25.79 -1.75 -8.33
N ILE A 137 -24.82 -1.38 -9.17
CA ILE A 137 -25.06 -1.07 -10.59
C ILE A 137 -25.58 -2.29 -11.35
N GLY A 138 -24.97 -3.45 -11.13
CA GLY A 138 -25.39 -4.63 -11.87
C GLY A 138 -26.71 -5.22 -11.40
N MET A 139 -27.08 -5.06 -10.12
CA MET A 139 -28.46 -5.33 -9.66
C MET A 139 -29.47 -4.37 -10.31
N ILE A 140 -29.18 -3.06 -10.38
CA ILE A 140 -30.05 -2.08 -11.04
C ILE A 140 -30.28 -2.46 -12.51
N ARG A 141 -29.23 -2.86 -13.23
CA ARG A 141 -29.34 -3.30 -14.63
C ARG A 141 -30.15 -4.59 -14.78
N SER A 142 -29.90 -5.56 -13.89
CA SER A 142 -30.54 -6.88 -13.95
C SER A 142 -32.05 -6.77 -13.68
N PHE A 143 -32.46 -5.97 -12.69
CA PHE A 143 -33.88 -5.75 -12.39
C PHE A 143 -34.57 -4.76 -13.34
N GLY A 144 -33.86 -3.74 -13.83
CA GLY A 144 -34.39 -2.80 -14.82
C GLY A 144 -34.77 -3.49 -16.14
N ALA A 145 -34.03 -4.53 -16.54
CA ALA A 145 -34.33 -5.32 -17.73
C ALA A 145 -35.64 -6.13 -17.60
N LEU A 146 -36.01 -6.56 -16.39
CA LEU A 146 -37.27 -7.28 -16.15
C LEU A 146 -38.50 -6.37 -16.27
N GLY A 147 -38.38 -5.09 -15.92
CA GLY A 147 -39.49 -4.13 -16.02
C GLY A 147 -39.89 -3.79 -17.46
N MET A 148 -39.08 -4.19 -18.46
CA MET A 148 -39.27 -3.88 -19.88
C MET A 148 -39.51 -5.10 -20.77
N MET A 149 -39.44 -6.33 -20.23
CA MET A 149 -39.62 -7.57 -20.99
C MET A 149 -40.75 -8.41 -20.39
N ASP A 150 -41.54 -9.08 -21.23
CA ASP A 150 -42.38 -10.19 -20.77
C ASP A 150 -41.48 -11.27 -20.15
N ILE A 151 -41.88 -11.81 -19.00
CA ILE A 151 -41.11 -12.79 -18.24
C ILE A 151 -40.92 -14.04 -19.11
N SER A 152 -39.74 -14.14 -19.72
CA SER A 152 -39.30 -15.24 -20.56
C SER A 152 -38.09 -15.91 -19.93
N ILE A 153 -37.84 -17.17 -20.29
CA ILE A 153 -36.68 -17.95 -19.79
C ILE A 153 -35.36 -17.20 -20.09
N ASP A 154 -35.28 -16.51 -21.23
CA ASP A 154 -34.10 -15.71 -21.60
C ASP A 154 -33.89 -14.50 -20.68
N ALA A 155 -34.96 -13.88 -20.18
CA ALA A 155 -34.86 -12.79 -19.21
C ALA A 155 -34.27 -13.27 -17.87
N GLU A 156 -34.67 -14.46 -17.41
CA GLU A 156 -34.14 -15.07 -16.18
C GLU A 156 -32.64 -15.42 -16.31
N VAL A 157 -32.23 -16.03 -17.42
CA VAL A 157 -30.83 -16.38 -17.69
C VAL A 157 -29.94 -15.12 -17.77
N ASN A 158 -30.42 -14.06 -18.40
CA ASN A 158 -29.68 -12.79 -18.50
C ASN A 158 -29.58 -12.08 -17.16
N MET A 159 -30.63 -12.13 -16.32
CA MET A 159 -30.59 -11.61 -14.96
C MET A 159 -29.54 -12.33 -14.11
N ALA A 160 -29.52 -13.67 -14.15
CA ALA A 160 -28.55 -14.47 -13.41
C ALA A 160 -27.10 -14.16 -13.82
N LYS A 161 -26.85 -13.97 -15.14
CA LYS A 161 -25.55 -13.52 -15.65
C LYS A 161 -25.15 -12.14 -15.12
N GLY A 162 -26.08 -11.18 -15.15
CA GLY A 162 -25.85 -9.83 -14.63
C GLY A 162 -25.49 -9.82 -13.14
N ILE A 163 -26.21 -10.58 -12.32
CA ILE A 163 -25.94 -10.72 -10.88
C ILE A 163 -24.58 -11.40 -10.64
N SER A 164 -24.27 -12.47 -11.38
CA SER A 164 -22.98 -13.18 -11.25
C SER A 164 -21.79 -12.25 -11.57
N GLN A 165 -21.88 -11.49 -12.66
CA GLN A 165 -20.88 -10.49 -13.05
C GLN A 165 -20.68 -9.41 -11.97
N SER A 166 -21.79 -8.99 -11.37
CA SER A 166 -21.80 -8.01 -10.29
C SER A 166 -21.02 -8.48 -9.07
N LEU A 167 -21.27 -9.72 -8.63
CA LEU A 167 -20.60 -10.34 -7.50
C LEU A 167 -19.09 -10.54 -7.76
N MET A 168 -18.70 -10.83 -8.99
CA MET A 168 -17.28 -10.91 -9.37
C MET A 168 -16.55 -9.57 -9.16
N THR A 169 -17.21 -8.45 -9.43
CA THR A 169 -16.62 -7.12 -9.23
C THR A 169 -16.35 -6.84 -7.74
N THR A 170 -17.25 -7.27 -6.85
CA THR A 170 -17.02 -7.19 -5.39
C THR A 170 -15.89 -8.11 -4.95
N ALA A 171 -15.87 -9.36 -5.42
CA ALA A 171 -14.82 -10.31 -5.08
C ALA A 171 -13.44 -9.77 -5.49
N ALA A 172 -13.32 -9.21 -6.70
CA ALA A 172 -12.10 -8.59 -7.18
C ALA A 172 -11.65 -7.41 -6.31
N GLY A 173 -12.59 -6.53 -5.91
CA GLY A 173 -12.30 -5.42 -5.00
C GLY A 173 -11.72 -5.88 -3.67
N LEU A 174 -12.27 -6.97 -3.09
CA LEU A 174 -11.77 -7.55 -1.84
C LEU A 174 -10.40 -8.20 -1.99
N VAL A 175 -10.17 -8.93 -3.09
CA VAL A 175 -8.87 -9.56 -3.38
C VAL A 175 -7.75 -8.52 -3.47
N VAL A 176 -8.04 -7.33 -3.98
CA VAL A 176 -7.07 -6.21 -4.03
C VAL A 176 -6.95 -5.51 -2.67
N ALA A 177 -8.06 -5.31 -1.96
CA ALA A 177 -8.08 -4.58 -0.70
C ALA A 177 -7.34 -5.31 0.43
N LEU A 178 -7.47 -6.63 0.54
CA LEU A 178 -6.92 -7.39 1.68
C LEU A 178 -5.39 -7.33 1.77
N PRO A 179 -4.61 -7.62 0.71
CA PRO A 179 -3.15 -7.50 0.77
C PRO A 179 -2.72 -6.06 1.00
N ALA A 180 -3.42 -5.09 0.38
CA ALA A 180 -3.14 -3.67 0.53
C ALA A 180 -3.35 -3.17 1.97
N PHE A 181 -4.32 -3.72 2.70
CA PHE A 181 -4.61 -3.37 4.08
C PHE A 181 -3.61 -3.99 5.08
N ILE A 182 -3.10 -5.19 4.77
CA ILE A 182 -2.15 -5.90 5.64
C ILE A 182 -0.72 -5.36 5.49
N ALA A 183 -0.36 -4.86 4.31
CA ALA A 183 0.99 -4.38 3.97
C ALA A 183 1.33 -3.03 4.62
#